data_AF-A0A961C973-F1
#
_entry.id   AF-A0A961C973-F1
#
_cell.length_a   1.000
_cell.length_b   1.000
_cell.length_c   1.000
_cell.angle_alpha   90.00
_cell.angle_beta   90.00
_cell.angle_gamma   90.00
#
_symmetry.space_group_name_H-M   'P 1'
#
loop_
_entity.id
_entity.type
_entity.pdbx_description
1 polymer ?
#
loop_
_entity_poly.entity_id
_entity_poly.type
_entity_poly.pdbx_seq_one_letter_code
_entity_poly.pdbx_strand_id
1 'polypeptide(L)' 'MGRHPISDEPRIATAVRLPQSLHQRLHDIANERDVSANRIITKALVEYLDQIGSVDPLAKAASK' A
#
# COMPACT_ATOMS: atom_id res chain seq x y z
N MET A 1 -9.66 27.43 -3.43
CA MET A 1 -8.78 26.26 -3.26
C MET A 1 -9.63 25.08 -2.80
N GLY A 2 -9.73 24.01 -3.59
CA GLY A 2 -10.61 22.87 -3.31
C GLY A 2 -9.97 21.93 -2.28
N ARG A 3 -10.64 21.76 -1.13
CA ARG A 3 -10.24 20.81 -0.09
C ARG A 3 -10.46 19.39 -0.64
N HIS A 4 -9.40 18.61 -0.79
CA HIS A 4 -9.52 17.19 -1.16
C HIS A 4 -10.46 16.49 -0.16
N PRO A 5 -11.35 15.58 -0.63
CA PRO A 5 -12.28 14.89 0.24
C PRO A 5 -11.52 14.15 1.33
N ILE A 6 -11.82 14.53 2.57
CA ILE A 6 -11.41 13.80 3.76
C ILE A 6 -12.18 12.48 3.70
N SER A 7 -11.45 11.37 3.53
CA SER A 7 -12.01 10.04 3.67
C SER A 7 -12.42 9.88 5.14
N ASP A 8 -13.69 9.51 5.40
CA ASP A 8 -14.27 9.33 6.74
C ASP A 8 -13.65 8.16 7.53
N GLU A 9 -12.84 7.32 6.88
CA GLU A 9 -12.23 6.17 7.52
C GLU A 9 -11.02 6.58 8.40
N PRO A 10 -11.01 6.19 9.70
CA PRO A 10 -9.87 6.47 10.57
C PRO A 10 -8.62 5.75 10.06
N ARG A 11 -7.51 6.50 9.93
CA ARG A 11 -6.22 5.97 9.46
C ARG A 11 -5.26 5.73 10.61
N ILE A 12 -4.63 4.55 10.59
CA ILE A 12 -3.57 4.19 11.53
C ILE A 12 -2.21 4.40 10.85
N ALA A 13 -1.31 5.11 11.50
CA ALA A 13 0.06 5.27 11.02
C ALA A 13 0.83 3.96 11.22
N THR A 14 1.19 3.30 10.12
CA THR A 14 1.88 2.01 10.14
C THR A 14 3.27 2.15 9.56
N ALA A 15 4.29 1.85 10.37
CA ALA A 15 5.67 1.81 9.91
C ALA A 15 5.98 0.44 9.28
N VAL A 16 6.35 0.43 8.00
CA VAL A 16 6.75 -0.79 7.27
C VAL A 16 8.19 -0.65 6.82
N ARG A 17 8.99 -1.70 7.01
CA ARG A 17 10.38 -1.74 6.54
C ARG A 17 10.39 -2.23 5.10
N LEU A 18 10.89 -1.39 4.20
CA LEU A 18 11.06 -1.71 2.79
C LEU A 18 12.55 -1.77 2.45
N PRO A 19 12.97 -2.63 1.51
CA PRO A 19 14.27 -2.49 0.88
C PRO A 19 14.45 -1.08 0.31
N GLN A 20 15.65 -0.50 0.44
CA GLN A 20 15.93 0.87 0.01
C GLN A 20 15.57 1.11 -1.46
N SER A 21 15.88 0.16 -2.33
CA SER A 21 15.56 0.23 -3.77
C SER A 21 14.05 0.29 -4.03
N LEU A 22 13.25 -0.43 -3.25
CA LEU A 22 11.80 -0.42 -3.36
C LEU A 22 11.22 0.89 -2.83
N HIS A 23 11.74 1.38 -1.70
CA HIS A 23 11.36 2.68 -1.16
C HIS A 23 11.61 3.81 -2.16
N GLN A 24 12.81 3.85 -2.77
CA GLN A 24 13.14 4.85 -3.78
C GLN A 24 12.17 4.78 -4.98
N ARG A 25 12.00 3.58 -5.54
CA ARG A 25 11.11 3.38 -6.70
C ARG A 25 9.67 3.79 -6.41
N LEU A 26 9.17 3.53 -5.21
CA LEU A 26 7.84 3.96 -4.79
C LEU A 26 7.71 5.49 -4.81
N HIS A 27 8.72 6.20 -4.31
CA HIS A 27 8.74 7.65 -4.31
C HIS A 27 8.87 8.25 -5.71
N ASP A 28 9.68 7.64 -6.58
CA ASP A 28 9.82 8.07 -7.98
C ASP A 28 8.46 7.99 -8.70
N ILE A 29 7.77 6.85 -8.59
CA ILE A 29 6.44 6.65 -9.20
C ILE A 29 5.39 7.61 -8.60
N ALA A 30 5.45 7.85 -7.29
CA ALA A 30 4.55 8.77 -6.60
C ALA A 30 4.69 10.20 -7.17
N ASN A 31 5.93 10.64 -7.35
CA ASN A 31 6.27 11.95 -7.92
C ASN A 31 5.85 12.05 -9.39
N GLU A 32 6.16 11.03 -10.22
CA GLU A 32 5.79 10.99 -11.64
C GLU A 32 4.27 11.08 -11.87
N ARG A 33 3.48 10.52 -10.95
CA ARG A 33 2.02 10.42 -11.07
C ARG A 33 1.25 11.45 -10.25
N ASP A 34 1.94 12.37 -9.58
CA ASP A 34 1.36 13.38 -8.68
C ASP A 34 0.38 12.75 -7.65
N VAL A 35 0.81 11.67 -7.00
CA VAL A 35 0.06 10.97 -5.95
C VAL A 35 0.93 10.66 -4.75
N SER A 36 0.33 10.44 -3.58
CA SER A 36 1.09 10.06 -2.39
C SER A 36 1.53 8.58 -2.43
N ALA A 37 2.70 8.30 -1.85
CA ALA A 37 3.19 6.94 -1.64
C ALA A 37 2.17 6.07 -0.88
N ASN A 38 1.48 6.65 0.12
CA ASN A 38 0.40 5.99 0.84
C ASN A 38 -0.71 5.53 -0.09
N ARG A 39 -1.15 6.36 -1.06
CA ARG A 39 -2.19 5.97 -2.02
C ARG A 39 -1.78 4.77 -2.86
N ILE A 40 -0.52 4.73 -3.31
CA ILE A 40 0.01 3.61 -4.08
C ILE A 40 0.04 2.35 -3.22
N ILE A 41 0.59 2.43 -2.00
CA ILE A 41 0.66 1.30 -1.06
C ILE A 41 -0.74 0.77 -0.74
N THR A 42 -1.68 1.65 -0.37
CA THR A 42 -3.04 1.25 -0.02
C THR A 42 -3.71 0.52 -1.19
N LYS A 43 -3.60 1.05 -2.41
CA LYS A 43 -4.19 0.41 -3.60
C LYS A 43 -3.57 -0.96 -3.86
N ALA A 44 -2.24 -1.07 -3.83
CA ALA A 44 -1.53 -2.32 -4.06
C ALA A 44 -1.86 -3.38 -2.99
N LEU A 45 -2.00 -2.96 -1.72
CA LEU A 45 -2.38 -3.86 -0.63
C LEU A 45 -3.81 -4.38 -0.80
N VAL A 46 -4.78 -3.52 -1.15
CA VAL A 46 -6.16 -3.96 -1.42
C VAL A 46 -6.19 -4.98 -2.56
N GLU A 47 -5.57 -4.65 -3.70
CA GLU A 47 -5.53 -5.56 -4.87
C GLU A 47 -4.86 -6.89 -4.53
N TYR A 48 -3.77 -6.87 -3.78
CA TYR A 48 -3.05 -8.08 -3.37
C TYR A 48 -3.83 -8.93 -2.37
N LEU A 49 -4.47 -8.31 -1.37
CA LEU A 49 -5.28 -9.01 -0.37
C LEU A 49 -6.56 -9.60 -0.97
N ASP A 50 -7.21 -8.88 -1.89
CA ASP A 50 -8.35 -9.41 -2.64
C ASP A 50 -7.95 -10.64 -3.48
N GLN A 51 -6.75 -10.61 -4.06
CA GLN A 51 -6.20 -11.75 -4.80
C GLN A 51 -5.88 -12.95 -3.88
N ILE A 52 -5.28 -12.72 -2.71
CA ILE A 52 -4.97 -13.79 -1.73
C ILE A 52 -6.26 -14.41 -1.18
N GLY A 53 -7.28 -13.60 -0.91
CA GLY A 53 -8.59 -14.10 -0.45
C GLY A 53 -9.23 -15.09 -1.44
N SER A 54 -8.85 -15.01 -2.73
CA SER A 54 -9.30 -15.94 -3.76
C SER A 54 -8.44 -17.22 -3.86
N VAL A 55 -7.15 -17.17 -3.50
CA VAL A 55 -6.23 -18.32 -3.48
C VAL A 55 -5.12 -17.96 -2.48
N ASP A 56 -5.05 -18.62 -1.32
CA ASP A 56 -4.10 -18.22 -0.27
C ASP A 56 -2.77 -19.00 -0.32
N PRO A 57 -1.67 -18.43 -0.86
CA PRO A 57 -0.33 -19.00 -0.79
C PRO A 57 0.43 -18.67 0.51
N LEU A 58 -0.04 -17.73 1.33
CA LEU A 58 0.62 -17.29 2.57
C LEU A 58 0.20 -18.12 3.80
N ALA A 59 -0.98 -18.76 3.77
CA ALA A 59 -1.41 -19.71 4.81
C ALA A 59 -0.42 -20.87 5.04
N LYS A 60 0.39 -21.24 4.05
CA LYS A 60 1.39 -22.33 4.21
C LYS A 60 2.62 -21.92 5.02
N ALA A 61 2.90 -20.62 5.20
CA ALA A 61 4.09 -20.17 5.90
C ALA A 61 3.91 -20.02 7.43
N ALA A 62 2.67 -20.03 7.92
CA ALA A 62 2.35 -19.78 9.33
C ALA A 62 2.20 -21.06 10.20
N SER A 63 2.37 -22.25 9.64
CA SER A 63 2.41 -23.51 10.41
C SER A 63 3.85 -24.02 10.53
N LYS A 64 4.61 -23.49 11.49
CA LYS A 64 5.78 -24.16 12.05
C LYS A 64 6.04 -23.78 13.49
#